data_AF-A0AAU2R8F6-F1
#
_entry.id   AF-A0AAU2R8F6-F1
#
_cell.length_a   1.000
_cell.length_b   1.000
_cell.length_c   1.000
_cell.angle_alpha   90.00
_cell.angle_beta   90.00
_cell.angle_gamma   90.00
#
_symmetry.space_group_name_H-M   'P 1'
#
loop_
_entity.id
_entity.type
_entity.pdbx_description
1 polymer ?
#
loop_
_entity_poly.entity_id
_entity_poly.type
_entity_poly.pdbx_seq_one_letter_code
_entity_poly.pdbx_strand_id
1 'polypeptide(L)'
;MTDLKLFRLDADSQDVELRGSTVALEVELQRRVEAGMEAMLGIRFLASEYPTGPWHRGRIDSLGLDENGTPALIEYKKGADSGVLSQAVSYLSWLDSARHEFEALVNEKLGSEVAKSIDWRNPRMVCVAAGFSHHDRVAVHRLRERIDLVRYRVFEGGLLSLLLIESTPGSTRPISDRRQSREREVTAGAASEDGKTSTQTTATAGSIPGCLQNLYDELDEALTVWGEVEVAQLRHYIAYRRMVNVASVIFRPKHEAILVYLKVDPDTVELEGGFSRDMRGIGHLGTGDLEVRIASAADLEKAGPLIRRAFEAA
;
A
#
# COMPACT_ATOMS: atom_id res chain seq x y z
N MET A 1 24.68 1.03 1.53
CA MET A 1 23.47 1.28 0.72
C MET A 1 23.93 1.91 -0.57
N THR A 2 23.75 1.19 -1.68
CA THR A 2 24.12 1.65 -3.02
C THR A 2 23.24 2.84 -3.40
N ASP A 3 23.86 3.98 -3.71
CA ASP A 3 23.16 5.06 -4.40
C ASP A 3 22.73 4.54 -5.77
N LEU A 4 21.46 4.77 -6.14
CA LEU A 4 20.97 4.47 -7.47
C LEU A 4 21.76 5.33 -8.47
N LYS A 5 22.52 4.69 -9.35
CA LYS A 5 23.22 5.36 -10.45
C LYS A 5 22.38 5.29 -11.69
N LEU A 6 22.10 6.44 -12.29
CA LEU A 6 21.33 6.56 -13.51
C LEU A 6 22.27 7.08 -14.61
N PHE A 7 22.22 6.47 -15.80
CA PHE A 7 23.01 6.88 -16.95
C PHE A 7 22.08 7.17 -18.13
N ARG A 8 22.49 8.11 -18.98
CA ARG A 8 21.84 8.45 -20.25
C ARG A 8 22.87 8.31 -21.36
N LEU A 9 22.51 7.60 -22.43
CA LEU A 9 23.27 7.62 -23.67
C LEU A 9 23.20 9.01 -24.29
N ASP A 10 24.36 9.59 -24.58
CA ASP A 10 24.46 10.85 -25.31
C ASP A 10 24.43 10.63 -26.84
N ALA A 11 24.60 11.72 -27.60
CA ALA A 11 24.60 11.68 -29.06
C ALA A 11 25.76 10.84 -29.65
N ASP A 12 26.83 10.64 -28.88
CA ASP A 12 28.01 9.86 -29.26
C ASP A 12 27.94 8.41 -28.76
N SER A 13 26.77 7.98 -28.26
CA SER A 13 26.53 6.65 -27.67
C SER A 13 27.43 6.35 -26.46
N GLN A 14 27.80 7.37 -25.69
CA GLN A 14 28.51 7.21 -24.42
C GLN A 14 27.56 7.30 -23.24
N ASP A 15 27.82 6.48 -22.21
CA ASP A 15 27.07 6.53 -20.96
C ASP A 15 27.50 7.74 -20.11
N VAL A 16 26.58 8.68 -19.92
CA VAL A 16 26.77 9.85 -19.05
C VAL A 16 25.95 9.68 -17.78
N GLU A 17 26.60 9.72 -16.62
CA GLU A 17 25.91 9.62 -15.33
C GLU A 17 25.03 10.85 -15.08
N LEU A 18 23.73 10.62 -14.90
CA LEU A 18 22.78 11.58 -14.38
C LEU A 18 22.92 11.62 -12.86
N ARG A 19 23.53 12.68 -12.33
CA ARG A 19 23.69 12.86 -10.89
C ARG A 19 22.35 13.23 -10.24
N GLY A 20 21.92 12.40 -9.30
CA GLY A 20 20.72 12.67 -8.51
C GLY A 20 20.93 13.83 -7.54
N SER A 21 19.90 14.66 -7.38
CA SER A 21 19.83 15.78 -6.44
C SER A 21 18.50 15.80 -5.71
N THR A 22 18.26 16.84 -4.90
CA THR A 22 17.01 17.09 -4.18
C THR A 22 16.31 18.32 -4.75
N VAL A 23 15.02 18.48 -4.45
CA VAL A 23 14.27 19.69 -4.86
C VAL A 23 14.78 20.93 -4.13
N ALA A 24 14.58 22.11 -4.73
CA ALA A 24 14.95 23.37 -4.09
C ALA A 24 14.03 23.64 -2.90
N LEU A 25 12.73 23.42 -3.10
CA LEU A 25 11.66 23.59 -2.12
C LEU A 25 10.84 22.32 -1.99
N GLU A 26 10.46 21.96 -0.77
CA GLU A 26 9.64 20.76 -0.47
C GLU A 26 8.32 20.75 -1.24
N VAL A 27 7.68 21.91 -1.40
CA VAL A 27 6.44 22.08 -2.17
C VAL A 27 6.56 21.67 -3.65
N GLU A 28 7.76 21.72 -4.24
CA GLU A 28 7.98 21.26 -5.62
C GLU A 28 7.86 19.74 -5.73
N LEU A 29 8.41 19.02 -4.73
CA LEU A 29 8.26 17.56 -4.65
C LEU A 29 6.81 17.19 -4.41
N GLN A 30 6.17 17.83 -3.43
CA GLN A 30 4.77 17.61 -3.09
C GLN A 30 3.86 17.77 -4.32
N ARG A 31 3.91 18.93 -4.99
CA ARG A 31 3.07 19.17 -6.19
C ARG A 31 3.31 18.15 -7.29
N ARG A 32 4.57 17.74 -7.47
CA ARG A 32 4.93 16.75 -8.49
C ARG A 32 4.38 15.37 -8.17
N VAL A 33 4.43 14.96 -6.91
CA VAL A 33 3.85 13.69 -6.46
C VAL A 33 2.33 13.76 -6.48
N GLU A 34 1.70 14.84 -5.99
CA GLU A 34 0.24 15.05 -6.03
C GLU A 34 -0.32 14.95 -7.46
N ALA A 35 0.34 15.57 -8.44
CA ALA A 35 -0.09 15.52 -9.85
C ALA A 35 -0.05 14.11 -10.47
N GLY A 36 0.78 13.20 -9.94
CA GLY A 36 0.93 11.83 -10.42
C GLY A 36 0.62 10.77 -9.36
N MET A 37 -0.08 11.13 -8.29
CA MET A 37 -0.11 10.36 -7.04
C MET A 37 -0.67 8.94 -7.23
N GLU A 38 -1.67 8.81 -8.09
CA GLU A 38 -2.29 7.51 -8.39
C GLU A 38 -1.31 6.59 -9.12
N ALA A 39 -0.59 7.10 -10.13
CA ALA A 39 0.41 6.32 -10.86
C ALA A 39 1.66 6.02 -10.02
N MET A 40 2.11 6.99 -9.22
CA MET A 40 3.36 6.90 -8.45
C MET A 40 3.20 6.07 -7.17
N LEU A 41 2.07 6.21 -6.47
CA LEU A 41 1.87 5.66 -5.13
C LEU A 41 0.62 4.78 -5.02
N GLY A 42 -0.25 4.71 -6.03
CA GLY A 42 -1.51 3.96 -5.94
C GLY A 42 -2.48 4.63 -4.97
N ILE A 43 -2.45 5.96 -4.91
CA ILE A 43 -3.28 6.76 -4.01
C ILE A 43 -4.06 7.78 -4.82
N ARG A 44 -5.39 7.77 -4.67
CA ARG A 44 -6.27 8.80 -5.23
C ARG A 44 -6.21 10.04 -4.35
N PHE A 45 -5.73 11.14 -4.92
CA PHE A 45 -5.53 12.41 -4.22
C PHE A 45 -6.86 13.03 -3.75
N LEU A 46 -6.90 13.56 -2.52
CA LEU A 46 -8.08 14.20 -1.93
C LEU A 46 -7.85 15.68 -1.59
N ALA A 47 -6.73 16.00 -0.94
CA ALA A 47 -6.42 17.36 -0.52
C ALA A 47 -4.91 17.56 -0.31
N SER A 48 -4.47 18.79 -0.50
CA SER A 48 -3.12 19.29 -0.22
C SER A 48 -3.17 20.19 1.02
N GLU A 49 -2.10 20.21 1.81
CA GLU A 49 -1.89 21.15 2.90
C GLU A 49 -3.08 21.18 3.90
N TYR A 50 -3.57 19.99 4.29
CA TYR A 50 -4.80 19.84 5.04
C TYR A 50 -4.62 20.22 6.52
N PRO A 51 -5.34 21.22 7.05
CA PRO A 51 -5.17 21.67 8.43
C PRO A 51 -5.72 20.64 9.43
N THR A 52 -4.98 20.34 10.50
CA THR A 52 -5.40 19.36 11.53
C THR A 52 -6.12 19.99 12.73
N GLY A 53 -6.54 21.24 12.57
CA GLY A 53 -7.28 22.00 13.56
C GLY A 53 -6.47 22.43 14.80
N PRO A 54 -7.11 23.12 15.76
CA PRO A 54 -6.44 23.77 16.88
C PRO A 54 -5.83 22.82 17.93
N TRP A 55 -6.25 21.55 17.94
CA TRP A 55 -5.78 20.54 18.88
C TRP A 55 -4.52 19.82 18.42
N HIS A 56 -4.44 19.44 17.15
CA HIS A 56 -3.25 18.80 16.60
C HIS A 56 -2.24 19.82 16.07
N ARG A 57 -2.66 21.08 15.84
CA ARG A 57 -1.81 22.25 15.49
C ARG A 57 -0.79 21.95 14.40
N GLY A 58 -1.22 21.30 13.33
CA GLY A 58 -0.38 20.94 12.21
C GLY A 58 -1.12 21.03 10.88
N ARG A 59 -0.45 20.51 9.87
CA ARG A 59 -0.94 20.45 8.51
C ARG A 59 -0.39 19.18 7.87
N ILE A 60 -1.26 18.38 7.29
CA ILE A 60 -0.88 17.17 6.59
C ILE A 60 -0.61 17.56 5.15
N ASP A 61 0.58 17.25 4.63
CA ASP A 61 0.98 17.72 3.30
C ASP A 61 0.04 17.20 2.21
N SER A 62 -0.28 15.90 2.21
CA SER A 62 -1.30 15.37 1.31
C SER A 62 -2.17 14.29 1.96
N LEU A 63 -3.45 14.32 1.62
CA LEU A 63 -4.43 13.28 1.94
C LEU A 63 -4.87 12.56 0.67
N GLY A 64 -5.11 11.26 0.79
CA GLY A 64 -5.60 10.44 -0.30
C GLY A 64 -6.32 9.18 0.18
N LEU A 65 -6.85 8.41 -0.76
CA LEU A 65 -7.42 7.08 -0.53
C LEU A 65 -6.65 6.05 -1.35
N ASP A 66 -6.06 5.05 -0.69
CA ASP A 66 -5.23 4.06 -1.39
C ASP A 66 -6.06 3.08 -2.23
N GLU A 67 -5.36 2.28 -3.03
CA GLU A 67 -5.87 1.19 -3.86
C GLU A 67 -6.75 0.18 -3.11
N ASN A 68 -6.59 0.05 -1.79
CA ASN A 68 -7.36 -0.87 -0.96
C ASN A 68 -8.57 -0.20 -0.29
N GLY A 69 -8.83 1.08 -0.59
CA GLY A 69 -9.88 1.87 0.05
C GLY A 69 -9.54 2.31 1.47
N THR A 70 -8.26 2.29 1.86
CA THR A 70 -7.82 2.76 3.17
C THR A 70 -7.38 4.23 3.13
N PRO A 71 -7.59 5.02 4.19
CA PRO A 71 -7.06 6.38 4.26
C PRO A 71 -5.54 6.40 4.08
N ALA A 72 -5.05 7.32 3.25
CA ALA A 72 -3.64 7.53 3.00
C ALA A 72 -3.21 8.95 3.39
N LEU A 73 -2.11 9.05 4.13
CA LEU A 73 -1.50 10.31 4.55
C LEU A 73 -0.07 10.35 4.04
N ILE A 74 0.36 11.49 3.52
CA ILE A 74 1.70 11.67 2.97
C ILE A 74 2.36 12.86 3.64
N GLU A 75 3.62 12.68 4.04
CA GLU A 75 4.50 13.74 4.54
C GLU A 75 5.76 13.77 3.68
N TYR A 76 6.16 14.96 3.25
CA TYR A 76 7.36 15.18 2.46
C TYR A 76 8.47 15.79 3.32
N LYS A 77 9.70 15.42 3.00
CA LYS A 77 10.91 16.05 3.52
C LYS A 77 11.89 16.32 2.39
N LYS A 78 12.31 17.57 2.23
CA LYS A 78 13.38 17.90 1.28
C LYS A 78 14.67 17.12 1.57
N GLY A 79 15.06 17.01 2.85
CA GLY A 79 16.31 16.42 3.30
C GLY A 79 16.16 15.02 3.90
N ALA A 80 17.15 14.63 4.70
CA ALA A 80 17.10 13.46 5.58
C ALA A 80 16.80 13.87 7.04
N ASP A 81 15.98 14.92 7.19
CA ASP A 81 15.75 15.58 8.47
C ASP A 81 15.10 14.62 9.48
N SER A 82 15.52 14.73 10.74
CA SER A 82 14.97 13.95 11.83
C SER A 82 13.55 14.42 12.16
N GLY A 83 12.65 13.47 12.44
CA GLY A 83 11.29 13.77 12.93
C GLY A 83 10.14 13.47 11.96
N VAL A 84 10.43 12.99 10.75
CA VAL A 84 9.38 12.55 9.81
C VAL A 84 8.47 11.48 10.43
N LEU A 85 9.03 10.57 11.24
CA LEU A 85 8.28 9.54 11.96
C LEU A 85 7.40 10.11 13.09
N SER A 86 7.84 11.15 13.79
CA SER A 86 7.02 11.76 14.84
C SER A 86 5.83 12.50 14.25
N GLN A 87 6.00 13.17 13.10
CA GLN A 87 4.89 13.80 12.38
C GLN A 87 3.91 12.76 11.83
N ALA A 88 4.43 11.69 11.20
CA ALA A 88 3.64 10.55 10.74
C ALA A 88 2.72 9.99 11.83
N VAL A 89 3.26 9.70 13.02
CA VAL A 89 2.48 9.17 14.15
C VAL A 89 1.46 10.20 14.65
N SER A 90 1.82 11.49 14.66
CA SER A 90 0.89 12.57 15.03
C SER A 90 -0.30 12.64 14.08
N TYR A 91 -0.08 12.52 12.77
CA TYR A 91 -1.16 12.59 11.79
C TYR A 91 -2.05 11.34 11.78
N LEU A 92 -1.47 10.17 12.02
CA LEU A 92 -2.27 8.96 12.25
C LEU A 92 -3.17 9.11 13.49
N SER A 93 -2.67 9.77 14.54
CA SER A 93 -3.47 10.10 15.73
C SER A 93 -4.58 11.13 15.42
N TRP A 94 -4.33 12.08 14.51
CA TRP A 94 -5.37 12.98 14.00
C TRP A 94 -6.46 12.20 13.26
N LEU A 95 -6.08 11.31 12.34
CA LEU A 95 -7.04 10.51 11.56
C LEU A 95 -7.98 9.70 12.45
N ASP A 96 -7.48 9.15 13.56
CA ASP A 96 -8.29 8.43 14.55
C ASP A 96 -9.40 9.30 15.17
N SER A 97 -9.17 10.61 15.30
CA SER A 97 -10.14 11.57 15.83
C SER A 97 -11.00 12.26 14.74
N ALA A 98 -10.54 12.25 13.49
CA ALA A 98 -11.11 13.03 12.39
C ALA A 98 -11.81 12.18 11.31
N ARG A 99 -12.31 10.99 11.65
CA ARG A 99 -12.91 10.07 10.66
C ARG A 99 -14.06 10.67 9.87
N HIS A 100 -14.99 11.35 10.55
CA HIS A 100 -16.13 11.98 9.89
C HIS A 100 -15.70 13.10 8.94
N GLU A 101 -14.65 13.83 9.30
CA GLU A 101 -14.07 14.88 8.48
C GLU A 101 -13.40 14.29 7.22
N PHE A 102 -12.62 13.21 7.37
CA PHE A 102 -12.02 12.51 6.25
C PHE A 102 -13.07 11.81 5.36
N GLU A 103 -14.11 11.20 5.94
CA GLU A 103 -15.23 10.59 5.20
C GLU A 103 -15.99 11.64 4.38
N ALA A 104 -16.23 12.83 4.95
CA ALA A 104 -16.84 13.95 4.23
C ALA A 104 -15.98 14.39 3.04
N LEU A 105 -14.65 14.46 3.21
CA LEU A 105 -13.71 14.77 2.13
C LEU A 105 -13.75 13.72 1.01
N VAL A 106 -13.78 12.43 1.35
CA VAL A 106 -13.93 11.34 0.36
C VAL A 106 -15.27 11.44 -0.36
N ASN A 107 -16.37 11.70 0.37
CA ASN A 107 -17.68 11.86 -0.23
C ASN A 107 -17.73 13.04 -1.22
N GLU A 108 -17.08 14.16 -0.89
CA GLU A 108 -16.97 15.33 -1.76
C GLU A 108 -16.17 15.02 -3.04
N LYS A 109 -15.03 14.35 -2.93
CA LYS A 109 -14.10 14.15 -4.06
C LYS A 109 -14.39 12.90 -4.91
N LEU A 110 -14.82 11.81 -4.27
CA LEU A 110 -14.93 10.47 -4.87
C LEU A 110 -16.35 9.90 -4.81
N GLY A 111 -17.28 10.58 -4.13
CA GLY A 111 -18.69 10.21 -4.06
C GLY A 111 -19.07 9.28 -2.90
N SER A 112 -20.38 9.15 -2.68
CA SER A 112 -20.96 8.51 -1.49
C SER A 112 -20.69 7.01 -1.39
N GLU A 113 -20.66 6.29 -2.50
CA GLU A 113 -20.41 4.85 -2.49
C GLU A 113 -18.97 4.55 -2.05
N VAL A 114 -18.00 5.33 -2.52
CA VAL A 114 -16.60 5.21 -2.08
C VAL A 114 -16.48 5.56 -0.59
N ALA A 115 -17.12 6.64 -0.13
CA ALA A 115 -17.09 7.06 1.27
C ALA A 115 -17.62 5.99 2.25
N LYS A 116 -18.72 5.32 1.90
CA LYS A 116 -19.28 4.22 2.72
C LYS A 116 -18.39 2.97 2.75
N SER A 117 -17.52 2.81 1.74
CA SER A 117 -16.65 1.65 1.59
C SER A 117 -15.26 1.81 2.21
N ILE A 118 -14.96 2.96 2.84
CA ILE A 118 -13.64 3.23 3.42
C ILE A 118 -13.26 2.15 4.45
N ASP A 119 -12.09 1.57 4.26
CA ASP A 119 -11.49 0.61 5.19
C ASP A 119 -10.54 1.33 6.17
N TRP A 120 -11.01 1.50 7.40
CA TRP A 120 -10.27 2.19 8.44
C TRP A 120 -9.23 1.33 9.15
N ARG A 121 -9.14 0.02 8.86
CA ARG A 121 -8.38 -0.93 9.71
C ARG A 121 -6.87 -0.70 9.67
N ASN A 122 -6.34 -0.32 8.52
CA ASN A 122 -4.90 -0.18 8.31
C ASN A 122 -4.55 1.03 7.44
N PRO A 123 -4.76 2.27 7.93
CA PRO A 123 -4.41 3.48 7.21
C PRO A 123 -2.94 3.48 6.81
N ARG A 124 -2.65 3.98 5.61
CA ARG A 124 -1.31 4.03 5.03
C ARG A 124 -0.67 5.38 5.29
N MET A 125 0.47 5.41 5.96
CA MET A 125 1.32 6.59 6.02
C MET A 125 2.47 6.45 5.02
N VAL A 126 2.74 7.46 4.20
CA VAL A 126 3.87 7.48 3.28
C VAL A 126 4.76 8.67 3.62
N CYS A 127 6.00 8.39 4.01
CA CYS A 127 7.01 9.39 4.27
C CYS A 127 7.92 9.47 3.03
N VAL A 128 7.96 10.61 2.34
CA VAL A 128 8.79 10.81 1.14
C VAL A 128 9.94 11.75 1.45
N ALA A 129 11.19 11.26 1.45
CA ALA A 129 12.36 12.05 1.86
C ALA A 129 13.59 11.80 0.98
N ALA A 130 14.62 12.66 1.05
CA ALA A 130 15.86 12.43 0.32
C ALA A 130 16.70 11.30 0.92
N GLY A 131 16.45 10.98 2.19
CA GLY A 131 17.05 9.86 2.90
C GLY A 131 16.41 9.68 4.27
N PHE A 132 16.69 8.53 4.89
CA PHE A 132 16.25 8.20 6.24
C PHE A 132 17.46 7.77 7.05
N SER A 133 17.51 8.15 8.32
CA SER A 133 18.58 7.67 9.20
C SER A 133 18.42 6.17 9.46
N HIS A 134 19.50 5.52 9.92
CA HIS A 134 19.40 4.14 10.38
C HIS A 134 18.38 4.00 11.51
N HIS A 135 18.26 5.00 12.39
CA HIS A 135 17.30 5.01 13.48
C HIS A 135 15.86 5.03 12.97
N ASP A 136 15.55 5.84 11.95
CA ASP A 136 14.20 5.88 11.36
C ASP A 136 13.81 4.51 10.79
N ARG A 137 14.74 3.89 10.03
CA ARG A 137 14.53 2.57 9.43
C ARG A 137 14.31 1.47 10.46
N VAL A 138 14.95 1.55 11.63
CA VAL A 138 14.72 0.57 12.72
C VAL A 138 13.46 0.90 13.50
N ALA A 139 13.19 2.18 13.75
CA ALA A 139 12.06 2.64 14.55
C ALA A 139 10.72 2.33 13.88
N VAL A 140 10.64 2.43 12.55
CA VAL A 140 9.39 2.17 11.80
C VAL A 140 8.82 0.77 12.10
N HIS A 141 9.67 -0.26 12.22
CA HIS A 141 9.27 -1.63 12.56
C HIS A 141 8.76 -1.81 14.00
N ARG A 142 9.03 -0.84 14.88
CA ARG A 142 8.47 -0.81 16.25
C ARG A 142 7.11 -0.14 16.28
N LEU A 143 6.80 0.68 15.28
CA LEU A 143 5.50 1.28 15.11
C LEU A 143 4.55 0.20 14.55
N ARG A 144 3.45 -0.07 15.26
CA ARG A 144 2.43 -1.05 14.82
C ARG A 144 1.52 -0.51 13.71
N GLU A 145 1.96 0.53 13.01
CA GLU A 145 1.24 1.24 11.96
C GLU A 145 1.86 0.93 10.60
N ARG A 146 1.07 1.03 9.53
CA ARG A 146 1.53 0.82 8.17
C ARG A 146 2.20 2.10 7.65
N ILE A 147 3.52 2.09 7.60
CA ILE A 147 4.35 3.24 7.24
C ILE A 147 5.32 2.84 6.13
N ASP A 148 5.24 3.55 5.01
CA ASP A 148 6.16 3.42 3.87
C ASP A 148 7.22 4.51 3.97
N LEU A 149 8.50 4.12 3.96
CA LEU A 149 9.62 5.04 3.84
C LEU A 149 10.08 5.08 2.39
N VAL A 150 9.79 6.16 1.69
CA VAL A 150 10.08 6.32 0.25
C VAL A 150 11.18 7.35 0.07
N ARG A 151 12.29 6.94 -0.53
CA ARG A 151 13.38 7.84 -0.91
C ARG A 151 13.13 8.42 -2.29
N TYR A 152 13.25 9.74 -2.43
CA TYR A 152 13.21 10.40 -3.73
C TYR A 152 14.58 10.91 -4.18
N ARG A 153 14.78 11.00 -5.49
CA ARG A 153 15.86 11.77 -6.14
C ARG A 153 15.33 12.43 -7.40
N VAL A 154 15.75 13.66 -7.65
CA VAL A 154 15.48 14.35 -8.92
C VAL A 154 16.73 14.35 -9.78
N PHE A 155 16.55 14.16 -11.09
CA PHE A 155 17.63 14.17 -12.06
C PHE A 155 17.33 15.18 -13.16
N GLU A 156 18.37 15.54 -13.91
CA GLU A 156 18.25 16.38 -15.10
C GLU A 156 17.22 15.80 -16.11
N GLY A 157 16.62 16.66 -16.92
CA GLY A 157 15.56 16.26 -17.86
C GLY A 157 14.20 16.06 -17.19
N GLY A 158 14.03 16.57 -15.97
CA GLY A 158 12.76 16.49 -15.26
C GLY A 158 12.42 15.07 -14.82
N LEU A 159 13.41 14.25 -14.47
CA LEU A 159 13.20 12.89 -13.97
C LEU A 159 13.05 12.88 -12.45
N LEU A 160 12.27 11.93 -11.92
CA LEU A 160 12.08 11.70 -10.48
C LEU A 160 12.11 10.19 -10.26
N SER A 161 12.99 9.73 -9.37
CA SER A 161 12.93 8.36 -8.86
C SER A 161 12.23 8.36 -7.51
N LEU A 162 11.35 7.39 -7.29
CA LEU A 162 10.82 7.02 -5.98
C LEU A 162 11.27 5.59 -5.69
N LEU A 163 11.83 5.36 -4.52
CA LEU A 163 12.31 4.05 -4.10
C LEU A 163 11.78 3.74 -2.72
N LEU A 164 10.99 2.68 -2.59
CA LEU A 164 10.57 2.16 -1.30
C LEU A 164 11.79 1.58 -0.57
N ILE A 165 12.05 2.06 0.64
CA ILE A 165 13.21 1.68 1.46
C ILE A 165 12.81 0.72 2.57
N GLU A 166 11.65 0.98 3.17
CA GLU A 166 11.04 0.13 4.18
C GLU A 166 9.53 0.23 4.01
N SER A 167 8.83 -0.86 4.26
CA SER A 167 7.37 -0.88 4.41
C SER A 167 7.02 -1.77 5.59
N THR A 168 6.16 -1.28 6.47
CA THR A 168 5.60 -2.08 7.55
C THR A 168 4.16 -2.47 7.20
N PRO A 169 3.78 -3.75 7.35
CA PRO A 169 2.42 -4.19 7.01
C PRO A 169 1.34 -3.64 7.96
N GLY A 170 1.73 -2.98 9.06
CA GLY A 170 0.83 -2.51 10.10
C GLY A 170 0.13 -3.64 10.86
N SER A 171 -0.76 -3.30 11.79
CA SER A 171 -1.60 -4.28 12.48
C SER A 171 -3.04 -4.19 11.95
N THR A 172 -3.60 -5.33 11.54
CA THR A 172 -4.98 -5.43 11.04
C THR A 172 -6.04 -5.50 12.15
N ARG A 173 -5.64 -5.31 13.42
CA ARG A 173 -6.55 -5.44 14.56
C ARG A 173 -7.62 -4.34 14.55
N PRO A 174 -8.89 -4.66 14.91
CA PRO A 174 -9.93 -3.66 15.11
C PRO A 174 -9.47 -2.55 16.04
N ILE A 175 -9.87 -1.31 15.75
CA ILE A 175 -9.37 -0.13 16.47
C ILE A 175 -9.88 -0.11 17.93
N SER A 176 -11.00 -0.77 18.23
CA SER A 176 -11.45 -1.05 19.61
C SER A 176 -10.39 -1.81 20.42
N ASP A 177 -9.73 -2.77 19.79
CA ASP A 177 -8.69 -3.59 20.42
C ASP A 177 -7.37 -2.82 20.50
N ARG A 178 -7.09 -1.93 19.53
CA ARG A 178 -5.94 -1.00 19.62
C ARG A 178 -6.10 -0.03 20.80
N ARG A 179 -7.28 0.57 21.00
CA ARG A 179 -7.56 1.45 22.15
C ARG A 179 -7.47 0.71 23.49
N GLN A 180 -8.10 -0.47 23.61
CA GLN A 180 -8.00 -1.28 24.82
C GLN A 180 -6.57 -1.77 25.10
N SER A 181 -5.78 -2.08 24.07
CA SER A 181 -4.38 -2.51 24.27
C SER A 181 -3.47 -1.34 24.70
N ARG A 182 -3.65 -0.14 24.14
CA ARG A 182 -2.95 1.07 24.59
C ARG A 182 -3.36 1.48 26.01
N GLU A 183 -4.64 1.40 26.35
CA GLU A 183 -5.12 1.64 27.71
C GLU A 183 -4.59 0.61 28.71
N ARG A 184 -4.58 -0.69 28.34
CA ARG A 184 -4.02 -1.78 29.17
C ARG A 184 -2.52 -1.66 29.39
N GLU A 185 -1.75 -1.23 28.38
CA GLU A 185 -0.29 -0.99 28.53
C GLU A 185 0.00 0.20 29.45
N VAL A 186 -0.87 1.23 29.49
CA VAL A 186 -0.73 2.37 30.41
C VAL A 186 -1.18 2.02 31.84
N THR A 187 -2.12 1.06 32.01
CA THR A 187 -2.60 0.62 33.33
C THR A 187 -1.90 -0.60 33.90
N ALA A 188 -0.89 -1.17 33.23
CA ALA A 188 -0.16 -2.37 33.66
C ALA A 188 0.82 -2.16 34.84
N GLY A 189 0.44 -1.30 35.79
CA GLY A 189 1.10 -1.09 37.07
C GLY A 189 0.36 -1.68 38.28
N ALA A 190 -0.72 -2.45 38.09
CA ALA A 190 -1.42 -3.10 39.20
C ALA A 190 -2.14 -4.42 38.81
N ALA A 191 -1.55 -5.52 39.29
CA ALA A 191 -2.10 -6.83 39.69
C ALA A 191 -3.26 -7.56 38.95
N SER A 192 -2.93 -8.82 38.59
CA SER A 192 -3.60 -10.13 38.78
C SER A 192 -4.85 -10.59 37.99
N GLU A 193 -4.62 -11.74 37.32
CA GLU A 193 -5.35 -13.04 37.26
C GLU A 193 -6.79 -13.22 36.76
N ASP A 194 -6.90 -14.29 35.97
CA ASP A 194 -8.02 -15.17 35.60
C ASP A 194 -9.20 -14.65 34.76
N GLY A 195 -9.43 -15.35 33.64
CA GLY A 195 -10.61 -15.17 32.80
C GLY A 195 -10.60 -16.04 31.54
N LYS A 196 -10.92 -17.34 31.70
CA LYS A 196 -11.32 -18.23 30.60
C LYS A 196 -12.34 -17.55 29.71
N THR A 197 -12.06 -17.40 28.41
CA THR A 197 -13.08 -16.96 27.46
C THR A 197 -13.14 -17.89 26.25
N SER A 198 -14.36 -18.35 26.04
CA SER A 198 -14.91 -19.25 25.04
C SER A 198 -14.38 -18.99 23.62
N THR A 199 -13.87 -20.05 22.98
CA THR A 199 -13.55 -20.10 21.56
C THR A 199 -14.85 -20.11 20.76
N GLN A 200 -15.39 -18.93 20.45
CA GLN A 200 -16.33 -18.77 19.35
C GLN A 200 -15.52 -18.66 18.05
N THR A 201 -15.53 -19.74 17.29
CA THR A 201 -14.97 -19.84 15.94
C THR A 201 -15.81 -18.99 14.99
N THR A 202 -15.60 -17.67 14.99
CA THR A 202 -16.01 -16.81 13.88
C THR A 202 -15.05 -17.08 12.73
N ALA A 203 -15.55 -17.64 11.63
CA ALA A 203 -14.79 -17.80 10.40
C ALA A 203 -14.16 -16.46 10.00
N THR A 204 -12.83 -16.38 10.09
CA THR A 204 -12.05 -15.20 9.76
C THR A 204 -12.03 -15.04 8.25
N ALA A 205 -12.67 -13.98 7.76
CA ALA A 205 -12.50 -13.53 6.39
C ALA A 205 -11.02 -13.19 6.18
N GLY A 206 -10.34 -13.92 5.27
CA GLY A 206 -8.88 -13.97 5.13
C GLY A 206 -8.26 -15.36 5.37
N SER A 207 -9.03 -16.33 5.88
CA SER A 207 -8.60 -17.73 6.00
C SER A 207 -8.49 -18.37 4.62
N ILE A 208 -7.32 -18.94 4.31
CA ILE A 208 -7.11 -19.79 3.15
C ILE A 208 -7.97 -21.06 3.33
N PRO A 209 -8.85 -21.41 2.38
CA PRO A 209 -9.62 -22.64 2.45
C PRO A 209 -8.71 -23.86 2.30
N GLY A 210 -8.86 -24.88 3.16
CA GLY A 210 -7.98 -26.05 3.14
C GLY A 210 -7.91 -26.79 1.80
N CYS A 211 -8.99 -26.79 1.01
CA CYS A 211 -9.01 -27.39 -0.34
C CYS A 211 -8.15 -26.63 -1.36
N LEU A 212 -7.81 -25.37 -1.09
CA LEU A 212 -7.03 -24.51 -1.97
C LEU A 212 -5.63 -24.21 -1.40
N GLN A 213 -5.26 -24.76 -0.25
CA GLN A 213 -4.01 -24.43 0.44
C GLN A 213 -2.79 -24.68 -0.44
N ASN A 214 -2.64 -25.90 -0.98
CA ASN A 214 -1.47 -26.23 -1.80
C ASN A 214 -1.38 -25.37 -3.08
N LEU A 215 -2.50 -25.14 -3.75
CA LEU A 215 -2.55 -24.31 -4.95
C LEU A 215 -2.23 -22.85 -4.64
N TYR A 216 -2.65 -22.37 -3.46
CA TYR A 216 -2.30 -21.04 -2.98
C TYR A 216 -0.82 -20.95 -2.61
N ASP A 217 -0.23 -21.96 -1.97
CA ASP A 217 1.18 -21.95 -1.59
C ASP A 217 2.07 -21.82 -2.85
N GLU A 218 1.76 -22.55 -3.91
CA GLU A 218 2.44 -22.44 -5.21
C GLU A 218 2.23 -21.07 -5.87
N LEU A 219 1.00 -20.53 -5.80
CA LEU A 219 0.69 -19.19 -6.31
C LEU A 219 1.41 -18.08 -5.50
N ASP A 220 1.46 -18.20 -4.18
CA ASP A 220 2.13 -17.26 -3.28
C ASP A 220 3.62 -17.21 -3.58
N GLU A 221 4.26 -18.36 -3.80
CA GLU A 221 5.65 -18.44 -4.26
C GLU A 221 5.82 -17.74 -5.62
N ALA A 222 4.94 -18.00 -6.59
CA ALA A 222 4.98 -17.38 -7.91
C ALA A 222 4.80 -15.84 -7.87
N LEU A 223 4.06 -15.32 -6.88
CA LEU A 223 3.83 -13.89 -6.67
C LEU A 223 4.93 -13.22 -5.83
N THR A 224 5.65 -13.97 -4.98
CA THR A 224 6.67 -13.42 -4.07
C THR A 224 8.10 -13.57 -4.56
N VAL A 225 8.35 -14.41 -5.58
CA VAL A 225 9.68 -14.60 -6.19
C VAL A 225 10.27 -13.31 -6.79
N TRP A 226 9.46 -12.27 -6.99
CA TRP A 226 9.81 -10.99 -7.62
C TRP A 226 10.53 -9.99 -6.70
N GLY A 227 11.18 -10.46 -5.63
CA GLY A 227 11.96 -9.64 -4.70
C GLY A 227 11.14 -9.14 -3.52
N GLU A 228 11.28 -7.85 -3.17
CA GLU A 228 10.56 -7.24 -2.04
C GLU A 228 9.09 -6.99 -2.41
N VAL A 229 8.25 -7.99 -2.16
CA VAL A 229 6.79 -7.93 -2.32
C VAL A 229 6.15 -7.97 -0.94
N GLU A 230 5.31 -6.99 -0.63
CA GLU A 230 4.50 -6.98 0.58
C GLU A 230 3.18 -7.74 0.34
N VAL A 231 2.85 -8.64 1.26
CA VAL A 231 1.61 -9.41 1.26
C VAL A 231 0.69 -8.90 2.37
N ALA A 232 -0.45 -8.32 1.99
CA ALA A 232 -1.43 -7.76 2.92
C ALA A 232 -2.72 -8.58 2.90
N GLN A 233 -3.03 -9.24 4.03
CA GLN A 233 -4.30 -9.93 4.21
C GLN A 233 -5.40 -8.93 4.55
N LEU A 234 -6.27 -8.65 3.57
CA LEU A 234 -7.42 -7.76 3.72
C LEU A 234 -8.68 -8.57 4.01
N ARG A 235 -9.83 -7.88 4.19
CA ARG A 235 -11.06 -8.53 4.63
C ARG A 235 -11.57 -9.57 3.63
N HIS A 236 -11.40 -9.30 2.34
CA HIS A 236 -12.03 -10.09 1.29
C HIS A 236 -11.05 -10.69 0.28
N TYR A 237 -9.79 -10.27 0.31
CA TYR A 237 -8.75 -10.67 -0.62
C TYR A 237 -7.36 -10.51 0.02
N ILE A 238 -6.35 -11.09 -0.60
CA ILE A 238 -4.94 -10.89 -0.26
C ILE A 238 -4.34 -10.00 -1.33
N ALA A 239 -3.72 -8.88 -0.95
CA ALA A 239 -3.05 -7.97 -1.86
C ALA A 239 -1.55 -8.24 -1.87
N TYR A 240 -0.96 -8.31 -3.06
CA TYR A 240 0.48 -8.35 -3.28
C TYR A 240 0.88 -6.99 -3.83
N ARG A 241 1.72 -6.25 -3.10
CA ARG A 241 2.11 -4.90 -3.49
C ARG A 241 3.61 -4.68 -3.46
N ARG A 242 4.03 -3.70 -4.25
CA ARG A 242 5.27 -2.96 -4.06
C ARG A 242 4.90 -1.55 -3.60
N MET A 243 5.26 -0.53 -4.37
CA MET A 243 4.76 0.84 -4.14
C MET A 243 3.26 0.94 -4.42
N VAL A 244 2.78 0.16 -5.40
CA VAL A 244 1.38 -0.02 -5.79
C VAL A 244 1.00 -1.50 -5.72
N ASN A 245 -0.29 -1.80 -5.66
CA ASN A 245 -0.76 -3.17 -5.77
C ASN A 245 -0.46 -3.74 -7.16
N VAL A 246 0.02 -4.98 -7.20
CA VAL A 246 0.38 -5.71 -8.42
C VAL A 246 -0.61 -6.84 -8.69
N ALA A 247 -1.02 -7.54 -7.64
CA ALA A 247 -1.98 -8.62 -7.71
C ALA A 247 -2.94 -8.63 -6.51
N SER A 248 -4.16 -9.13 -6.73
CA SER A 248 -5.13 -9.42 -5.67
C SER A 248 -5.67 -10.83 -5.80
N VAL A 249 -5.64 -11.59 -4.71
CA VAL A 249 -6.02 -13.01 -4.66
C VAL A 249 -7.33 -13.20 -3.90
N ILE A 250 -8.29 -13.88 -4.53
CA ILE A 250 -9.61 -14.17 -3.97
C ILE A 250 -9.94 -15.65 -4.11
N PHE A 251 -10.33 -16.27 -3.00
CA PHE A 251 -10.71 -17.68 -2.99
C PHE A 251 -12.18 -17.89 -3.42
N ARG A 252 -12.41 -18.93 -4.24
CA ARG A 252 -13.74 -19.43 -4.63
C ARG A 252 -13.85 -20.93 -4.30
N PRO A 253 -14.00 -21.30 -3.01
CA PRO A 253 -13.98 -22.71 -2.57
C PRO A 253 -15.04 -23.58 -3.26
N LYS A 254 -16.25 -23.05 -3.49
CA LYS A 254 -17.34 -23.77 -4.17
C LYS A 254 -17.02 -24.15 -5.62
N HIS A 255 -16.05 -23.48 -6.22
CA HIS A 255 -15.62 -23.71 -7.59
C HIS A 255 -14.17 -24.22 -7.64
N GLU A 256 -13.61 -24.62 -6.50
CA GLU A 256 -12.24 -25.12 -6.33
C GLU A 256 -11.23 -24.28 -7.12
N ALA A 257 -11.33 -22.96 -7.01
CA ALA A 257 -10.48 -22.05 -7.76
C ALA A 257 -10.09 -20.81 -6.97
N ILE A 258 -9.00 -20.22 -7.40
CA ILE A 258 -8.47 -18.94 -6.98
C ILE A 258 -8.65 -17.96 -8.14
N LEU A 259 -9.17 -16.77 -7.85
CA LEU A 259 -9.17 -15.66 -8.80
C LEU A 259 -8.00 -14.74 -8.45
N VAL A 260 -7.22 -14.40 -9.46
CA VAL A 260 -6.09 -13.47 -9.36
C VAL A 260 -6.41 -12.29 -10.25
N TYR A 261 -6.57 -11.11 -9.66
CA TYR A 261 -6.66 -9.85 -10.41
C TYR A 261 -5.26 -9.29 -10.55
N LEU A 262 -4.80 -9.12 -11.78
CA LEU A 262 -3.47 -8.61 -12.11
C LEU A 262 -3.57 -7.19 -12.66
N LYS A 263 -2.63 -6.34 -12.27
CA LYS A 263 -2.47 -4.99 -12.84
C LYS A 263 -1.81 -5.10 -14.22
N VAL A 264 -2.55 -5.63 -15.18
CA VAL A 264 -2.16 -5.81 -16.58
C VAL A 264 -3.29 -5.27 -17.45
N ASP A 265 -2.95 -4.48 -18.47
CA ASP A 265 -3.91 -3.96 -19.43
C ASP A 265 -4.54 -5.12 -20.23
N PRO A 266 -5.86 -5.37 -20.12
CA PRO A 266 -6.52 -6.46 -20.84
C PRO A 266 -6.39 -6.37 -22.36
N ASP A 267 -6.20 -5.16 -22.93
CA ASP A 267 -6.05 -4.98 -24.39
C ASP A 267 -4.75 -5.59 -24.94
N THR A 268 -3.81 -5.90 -24.05
CA THR A 268 -2.51 -6.49 -24.38
C THR A 268 -2.47 -8.01 -24.15
N VAL A 269 -3.63 -8.64 -23.95
CA VAL A 269 -3.77 -10.07 -23.64
C VAL A 269 -4.85 -10.68 -24.53
N GLU A 270 -4.56 -11.82 -25.14
CA GLU A 270 -5.60 -12.63 -25.78
C GLU A 270 -6.43 -13.31 -24.69
N LEU A 271 -7.67 -12.83 -24.49
CA LEU A 271 -8.56 -13.33 -23.45
C LEU A 271 -9.10 -14.72 -23.81
N GLU A 272 -9.09 -15.62 -22.83
CA GLU A 272 -9.57 -16.99 -22.99
C GLU A 272 -10.75 -17.28 -22.05
N GLY A 273 -11.86 -17.71 -22.64
CA GLY A 273 -13.07 -18.04 -21.90
C GLY A 273 -12.83 -19.10 -20.81
N GLY A 274 -13.14 -18.74 -19.56
CA GLY A 274 -12.94 -19.62 -18.41
C GLY A 274 -11.57 -19.52 -17.73
N PHE A 275 -10.61 -18.82 -18.33
CA PHE A 275 -9.28 -18.59 -17.77
C PHE A 275 -9.01 -17.11 -17.50
N SER A 276 -9.27 -16.21 -18.45
CA SER A 276 -9.01 -14.77 -18.29
C SER A 276 -10.19 -13.90 -18.69
N ARG A 277 -10.29 -12.72 -18.07
CA ARG A 277 -11.41 -11.79 -18.27
C ARG A 277 -11.00 -10.33 -18.04
N ASP A 278 -11.47 -9.44 -18.91
CA ASP A 278 -11.42 -8.00 -18.70
C ASP A 278 -12.43 -7.57 -17.63
N MET A 279 -11.92 -6.92 -16.59
CA MET A 279 -12.68 -6.45 -15.43
C MET A 279 -12.93 -4.94 -15.43
N ARG A 280 -12.46 -4.20 -16.44
CA ARG A 280 -12.71 -2.76 -16.57
C ARG A 280 -14.21 -2.49 -16.65
N GLY A 281 -14.69 -1.56 -15.84
CA GLY A 281 -16.13 -1.23 -15.74
C GLY A 281 -16.99 -2.28 -15.03
N ILE A 282 -16.40 -3.38 -14.55
CA ILE A 282 -17.06 -4.40 -13.74
C ILE A 282 -16.61 -4.19 -12.29
N GLY A 283 -17.55 -3.94 -11.37
CA GLY A 283 -17.21 -3.86 -9.96
C GLY A 283 -16.69 -5.21 -9.45
N HIS A 284 -15.46 -5.24 -8.94
CA HIS A 284 -14.87 -6.41 -8.30
C HIS A 284 -14.11 -6.02 -7.02
N LEU A 285 -13.69 -7.05 -6.29
CA LEU A 285 -12.87 -6.90 -5.09
C LEU A 285 -11.40 -6.95 -5.49
N GLY A 286 -10.56 -6.18 -4.78
CA GLY A 286 -9.14 -6.07 -5.10
C GLY A 286 -8.85 -5.12 -6.26
N THR A 287 -7.58 -5.10 -6.65
CA THR A 287 -7.05 -4.23 -7.72
C THR A 287 -6.54 -5.05 -8.89
N GLY A 288 -6.66 -4.48 -10.09
CA GLY A 288 -6.15 -5.08 -11.32
C GLY A 288 -7.28 -5.30 -12.32
N ASP A 289 -7.02 -4.95 -13.57
CA ASP A 289 -8.02 -4.94 -14.64
C ASP A 289 -8.18 -6.30 -15.32
N LEU A 290 -7.25 -7.24 -15.10
CA LEU A 290 -7.26 -8.57 -15.68
C LEU A 290 -7.52 -9.63 -14.61
N GLU A 291 -8.65 -10.32 -14.70
CA GLU A 291 -8.91 -11.53 -13.89
C GLU A 291 -8.25 -12.75 -14.55
N VAL A 292 -7.58 -13.57 -13.75
CA VAL A 292 -7.06 -14.89 -14.10
C VAL A 292 -7.63 -15.91 -13.11
N ARG A 293 -8.26 -16.96 -13.62
CA ARG A 293 -8.83 -18.06 -12.84
C ARG A 293 -7.84 -19.23 -12.80
N ILE A 294 -7.44 -19.62 -11.59
CA ILE A 294 -6.51 -20.72 -11.35
C ILE A 294 -7.25 -21.82 -10.59
N ALA A 295 -7.48 -22.96 -11.24
CA ALA A 295 -8.11 -24.14 -10.62
C ALA A 295 -7.16 -25.35 -10.56
N SER A 296 -5.98 -25.25 -11.18
CA SER A 296 -4.99 -26.33 -11.27
C SER A 296 -3.57 -25.78 -11.43
N ALA A 297 -2.57 -26.65 -11.25
CA ALA A 297 -1.17 -26.32 -11.50
C ALA A 297 -0.91 -25.91 -12.97
N ALA A 298 -1.66 -26.49 -13.92
CA ALA A 298 -1.57 -26.10 -15.34
C ALA A 298 -2.06 -24.67 -15.59
N ASP A 299 -3.13 -24.26 -14.89
CA ASP A 299 -3.60 -22.87 -14.97
C ASP A 299 -2.58 -21.90 -14.35
N LEU A 300 -1.90 -22.31 -13.27
CA LEU A 300 -0.86 -21.53 -12.63
C LEU A 300 0.37 -21.36 -13.55
N GLU A 301 0.83 -22.45 -14.19
CA GLU A 301 1.91 -22.41 -15.18
C GLU A 301 1.55 -21.45 -16.33
N LYS A 302 0.30 -21.53 -16.82
CA LYS A 302 -0.23 -20.65 -17.85
C LYS A 302 -0.34 -19.19 -17.40
N ALA A 303 -0.62 -18.93 -16.12
CA ALA A 303 -0.69 -17.59 -15.55
C ALA A 303 0.70 -16.95 -15.38
N GLY A 304 1.78 -17.75 -15.33
CA GLY A 304 3.15 -17.30 -15.09
C GLY A 304 3.61 -16.11 -15.95
N PRO A 305 3.41 -16.12 -17.29
CA PRO A 305 3.72 -14.97 -18.15
C PRO A 305 2.93 -13.70 -17.81
N LEU A 306 1.66 -13.82 -17.39
CA LEU A 306 0.83 -12.67 -17.00
C LEU A 306 1.27 -12.10 -15.64
N ILE A 307 1.58 -12.98 -14.68
CA ILE A 307 2.15 -12.60 -13.39
C ILE A 307 3.46 -11.84 -13.61
N ARG A 308 4.37 -12.37 -14.43
CA ARG A 308 5.63 -11.70 -14.81
C ARG A 308 5.38 -10.29 -15.33
N ARG A 309 4.48 -10.16 -16.31
CA ARG A 309 4.15 -8.86 -16.91
C ARG A 309 3.61 -7.86 -15.89
N ALA A 310 2.80 -8.31 -14.94
CA ALA A 310 2.31 -7.47 -13.85
C ALA A 310 3.46 -6.92 -13.00
N PHE A 311 4.45 -7.76 -12.64
CA PHE A 311 5.59 -7.36 -11.81
C PHE A 311 6.69 -6.60 -12.55
N GLU A 312 6.83 -6.79 -13.86
CA GLU A 312 7.77 -6.01 -14.69
C GLU A 312 7.23 -4.59 -14.96
N ALA A 313 5.91 -4.41 -14.99
CA ALA A 313 5.28 -3.11 -15.18
C ALA A 313 5.16 -2.28 -13.89
N ALA A 314 5.41 -2.88 -12.72
CA ALA A 314 5.13 -2.32 -11.39
C ALA A 314 6.37 -1.96 -10.54
#